data_AF-A0A454TEW6-F1
#
_entry.id   AF-A0A454TEW6-F1
#
_cell.length_a   1.000
_cell.length_b   1.000
_cell.length_c   1.000
_cell.angle_alpha   90.00
_cell.angle_beta   90.00
_cell.angle_gamma   90.00
#
_symmetry.space_group_name_H-M   'P 1'
#
loop_
_entity.id
_entity.type
_entity.pdbx_description
1 polymer ?
#
loop_
_entity_poly.entity_id
_entity_poly.type
_entity_poly.pdbx_seq_one_letter_code
_entity_poly.pdbx_strand_id
1 'polypeptide(L)'
;TRGAYGLLGTEMIAALTHLQHVRDKHVVFVAILEEKVDEYNRRYFAIQLEGSKTALELPGVIDEVITLALLRPDAPVDGEAAAAPAEPFRAFVTHTDNVWGYPAKDRSGRLDALEEPHLGKLIAKTAAPRKPVPLAGATTQPNFS
;
A
#
# COMPACT_ATOMS: atom_id res chain seq x y z
N THR A 1 18.19 9.23 26.69
CA THR A 1 17.00 8.64 26.03
C THR A 1 16.81 9.04 24.56
N ARG A 2 17.23 10.24 24.09
CA ARG A 2 17.16 10.63 22.65
C ARG A 2 18.00 9.78 21.68
N GLY A 3 19.14 9.21 22.10
CA GLY A 3 19.98 8.38 21.22
C GLY A 3 19.43 6.97 20.94
N ALA A 4 18.61 6.43 21.85
CA ALA A 4 18.10 5.06 21.73
C ALA A 4 17.05 4.92 20.61
N TYR A 5 16.20 5.92 20.40
CA TYR A 5 15.20 5.93 19.32
C TYR A 5 15.81 6.06 17.92
N GLY A 6 16.94 6.78 17.80
CA GLY A 6 17.68 6.87 16.54
C GLY A 6 18.42 5.57 16.19
N LEU A 7 18.97 4.89 17.22
CA LEU A 7 19.59 3.58 17.07
C LEU A 7 18.53 2.52 16.71
N LEU A 8 17.40 2.48 17.43
CA LEU A 8 16.29 1.57 17.16
C LEU A 8 15.78 1.68 15.71
N GLY A 9 15.61 2.92 15.21
CA GLY A 9 15.16 3.12 13.84
C GLY A 9 16.17 2.61 12.80
N THR A 10 17.46 2.83 13.05
CA THR A 10 18.54 2.35 12.18
C THR A 10 18.63 0.82 12.20
N GLU A 11 18.55 0.20 13.37
CA GLU A 11 18.56 -1.26 13.55
C GLU A 11 17.34 -1.92 12.89
N MET A 12 16.16 -1.31 12.99
CA MET A 12 14.98 -1.79 12.27
C MET A 12 15.18 -1.78 10.76
N ILE A 13 15.68 -0.68 10.18
CA ILE A 13 15.93 -0.60 8.74
C ILE A 13 17.01 -1.61 8.31
N ALA A 14 18.07 -1.77 9.10
CA ALA A 14 19.11 -2.77 8.84
C ALA A 14 18.54 -4.20 8.86
N ALA A 15 17.71 -4.53 9.85
CA ALA A 15 17.02 -5.82 9.93
C ALA A 15 16.06 -6.04 8.75
N LEU A 16 15.26 -5.04 8.39
CA LEU A 16 14.36 -5.08 7.23
C LEU A 16 15.13 -5.28 5.92
N THR A 17 16.24 -4.57 5.74
CA THR A 17 17.11 -4.70 4.58
C THR A 17 17.76 -6.08 4.53
N HIS A 18 18.19 -6.62 5.67
CA HIS A 18 18.74 -7.97 5.73
C HIS A 18 17.68 -9.00 5.31
N LEU A 19 16.45 -8.85 5.81
CA LEU A 19 15.32 -9.72 5.48
C LEU A 19 14.91 -9.62 4.00
N GLN A 20 15.08 -8.46 3.37
CA GLN A 20 14.87 -8.29 1.92
C GLN A 20 15.79 -9.19 1.08
N HIS A 21 16.99 -9.50 1.58
CA HIS A 21 17.97 -10.33 0.87
C HIS A 21 17.87 -11.82 1.21
N VAL A 22 16.99 -12.20 2.15
CA VAL A 22 16.72 -13.61 2.45
C VAL A 22 16.00 -14.23 1.26
N ARG A 23 16.76 -14.96 0.44
CA ARG A 23 16.22 -15.72 -0.68
C ARG A 23 15.25 -16.78 -0.16
N ASP A 24 14.24 -17.08 -0.98
CA ASP A 24 13.28 -18.17 -0.78
C ASP A 24 12.34 -18.04 0.43
N LYS A 25 12.22 -16.85 1.03
CA LYS A 25 11.24 -16.58 2.08
C LYS A 25 10.44 -15.32 1.79
N HIS A 26 9.13 -15.39 2.04
CA HIS A 26 8.28 -14.21 2.12
C HIS A 26 8.23 -13.75 3.57
N VAL A 27 8.62 -12.50 3.81
CA VAL A 27 8.54 -11.88 5.14
C VAL A 27 7.34 -10.95 5.17
N VAL A 28 6.42 -11.20 6.10
CA VAL A 28 5.19 -10.41 6.25
C VAL A 28 5.24 -9.71 7.61
N PHE A 29 5.13 -8.40 7.58
CA PHE A 29 4.97 -7.58 8.78
C PHE A 29 3.50 -7.19 8.94
N VAL A 30 3.01 -7.29 10.16
CA VAL A 30 1.68 -6.81 10.53
C VAL A 30 1.86 -5.60 11.43
N ALA A 31 1.21 -4.51 11.07
CA ALA A 31 1.27 -3.25 11.81
C ALA A 31 -0.12 -2.68 12.00
N ILE A 32 -0.24 -1.74 12.94
CA ILE A 32 -1.49 -1.04 13.23
C ILE A 32 -1.60 0.17 12.29
N LEU A 33 -2.79 0.37 11.73
CA LEU A 33 -3.14 1.58 11.01
C LEU A 33 -3.64 2.64 12.00
N GLU A 34 -3.00 3.80 12.03
CA GLU A 34 -3.31 4.90 12.92
C GLU A 34 -3.90 6.07 12.11
N GLU A 35 -5.03 6.63 12.55
CA GLU A 35 -5.59 7.87 12.02
C GLU A 35 -5.01 9.06 12.80
N LYS A 36 -4.42 10.01 12.08
CA LYS A 36 -3.80 11.22 12.62
C LYS A 36 -4.40 12.46 11.99
N VAL A 37 -4.14 13.59 12.63
CA VAL A 37 -4.52 14.91 12.15
C VAL A 37 -3.27 15.74 11.94
N ASP A 38 -3.14 16.38 10.79
CA ASP A 38 -2.02 17.28 10.47
C ASP A 38 -2.22 18.70 11.08
N GLU A 39 -1.26 19.59 10.84
CA GLU A 39 -1.31 20.98 11.32
C GLU A 39 -2.45 21.81 10.70
N TYR A 40 -3.08 21.32 9.63
CA TYR A 40 -4.19 21.94 8.92
C TYR A 40 -5.54 21.27 9.22
N ASN A 41 -5.61 20.45 10.28
CA ASN A 41 -6.80 19.72 10.69
C ASN A 41 -7.31 18.70 9.64
N ARG A 42 -6.43 18.22 8.75
CA ARG A 42 -6.73 17.19 7.76
C ARG A 42 -6.37 15.82 8.34
N ARG A 43 -7.26 14.86 8.14
CA ARG A 43 -7.04 13.47 8.56
C ARG A 43 -6.10 12.78 7.59
N TYR A 44 -5.14 12.03 8.11
CA TYR A 44 -4.28 11.15 7.32
C TYR A 44 -4.05 9.84 8.07
N PHE A 45 -3.75 8.78 7.31
CA PHE A 45 -3.50 7.47 7.87
C PHE A 45 -2.01 7.14 7.79
N ALA A 46 -1.47 6.61 8.87
CA ALA A 46 -0.07 6.23 8.96
C ALA A 46 0.07 4.83 9.58
N ILE A 47 1.15 4.15 9.21
CA ILE A 47 1.52 2.89 9.87
C ILE A 47 2.12 3.26 11.23
N GLN A 48 1.56 2.72 12.30
CA GLN A 48 2.12 2.89 13.65
C GLN A 48 3.36 2.00 13.78
N LEU A 49 4.54 2.63 13.73
CA LEU A 49 5.83 2.01 13.93
C LEU A 49 6.67 2.85 14.89
N GLU A 50 7.42 2.20 15.78
CA GLU A 50 8.37 2.89 16.63
C GLU A 50 9.58 3.39 15.81
N GLY A 51 10.01 4.61 16.07
CA GLY A 51 11.04 5.29 15.30
C GLY A 51 10.46 6.02 14.09
N SER A 52 10.21 7.32 14.23
CA SER A 52 9.57 8.17 13.20
C SER A 52 10.26 8.15 11.83
N LYS A 53 11.56 7.81 11.76
CA LYS A 53 12.29 7.62 10.50
C LYS A 53 11.99 6.28 9.82
N THR A 54 11.72 5.22 10.58
CA THR A 54 11.52 3.88 10.03
C THR A 54 10.28 3.81 9.16
N ALA A 55 9.19 4.47 9.57
CA ALA A 55 7.96 4.53 8.77
C ALA A 55 8.14 5.27 7.43
N LEU A 56 9.02 6.27 7.37
CA LEU A 56 9.31 7.05 6.15
C LEU A 56 10.17 6.28 5.15
N GLU A 57 11.14 5.50 5.63
CA GLU A 57 12.04 4.69 4.80
C GLU A 57 11.41 3.37 4.36
N LEU A 58 10.41 2.88 5.10
CA LEU A 58 9.73 1.60 4.89
C LEU A 58 9.27 1.37 3.44
N PRO A 59 8.63 2.34 2.75
CA PRO A 59 8.18 2.14 1.37
C PRO A 59 9.33 1.95 0.36
N GLY A 60 10.53 2.45 0.67
CA GLY A 60 11.71 2.24 -0.16
C GLY A 60 12.21 0.79 -0.12
N VAL A 61 12.17 0.19 1.08
CA VAL A 61 12.73 -1.13 1.39
C VAL A 61 11.75 -2.28 1.12
N ILE A 62 10.47 -2.11 1.46
CA ILE A 62 9.46 -3.17 1.30
C ILE A 62 9.00 -3.24 -0.16
N ASP A 63 8.61 -4.41 -0.65
CA ASP A 63 7.98 -4.57 -1.97
C ASP A 63 6.51 -4.15 -1.97
N GLU A 64 5.72 -4.68 -1.04
CA GLU A 64 4.27 -4.49 -0.93
C GLU A 64 3.86 -3.80 0.38
N VAL A 65 3.03 -2.76 0.31
CA VAL A 65 2.36 -2.15 1.48
C VAL A 65 0.86 -2.27 1.24
N ILE A 66 0.16 -2.96 2.13
CA ILE A 66 -1.24 -3.33 1.94
C ILE A 66 -2.04 -2.91 3.16
N THR A 67 -3.11 -2.15 2.95
CA THR A 67 -4.01 -1.75 4.04
C THR A 67 -5.30 -2.56 3.99
N LEU A 68 -5.63 -3.25 5.09
CA LEU A 68 -6.96 -3.84 5.30
C LEU A 68 -7.88 -2.78 5.88
N ALA A 69 -8.93 -2.40 5.15
CA ALA A 69 -9.88 -1.40 5.59
C ALA A 69 -11.33 -1.86 5.42
N LEU A 70 -12.23 -1.30 6.25
CA LEU A 70 -13.67 -1.37 6.03
C LEU A 70 -14.06 -0.21 5.13
N LEU A 71 -14.30 -0.51 3.85
CA LEU A 71 -14.61 0.47 2.83
C LEU A 71 -16.11 0.71 2.77
N ARG A 72 -16.46 1.96 2.49
CA ARG A 72 -17.82 2.43 2.25
C ARG A 72 -17.84 3.04 0.85
N PRO A 73 -18.50 2.41 -0.13
CA PRO A 73 -18.51 2.86 -1.53
C PRO A 73 -19.04 4.27 -1.74
N ASP A 74 -19.77 4.76 -0.74
CA ASP A 74 -20.48 6.02 -0.69
C ASP A 74 -19.81 7.05 0.24
N ALA A 75 -18.69 6.70 0.91
CA ALA A 75 -18.02 7.64 1.80
C ALA A 75 -17.32 8.75 1.00
N PRO A 76 -17.65 10.02 1.26
CA PRO A 76 -16.97 11.12 0.60
C PRO A 76 -15.50 11.16 1.01
N VAL A 77 -14.65 11.26 0.00
CA VAL A 77 -13.35 11.92 0.16
C VAL A 77 -13.71 13.41 0.23
N ASP A 78 -13.60 14.00 1.41
CA ASP A 78 -13.91 15.41 1.68
C ASP A 78 -15.39 15.82 1.53
N GLY A 79 -16.21 15.45 2.53
CA GLY A 79 -17.39 16.25 2.93
C GLY A 79 -18.62 16.28 2.02
N GLU A 80 -18.63 15.63 0.85
CA GLU A 80 -19.83 15.57 0.00
C GLU A 80 -20.86 14.52 0.46
N ALA A 81 -22.15 14.79 0.22
CA ALA A 81 -23.21 13.87 0.64
C ALA A 81 -23.18 12.59 -0.22
N ALA A 82 -22.99 11.46 0.46
CA ALA A 82 -23.08 10.11 -0.07
C ALA A 82 -24.36 9.87 -0.90
N ALA A 83 -24.24 9.35 -2.12
CA ALA A 83 -25.35 8.68 -2.82
C ALA A 83 -25.76 7.41 -2.06
N ALA A 84 -26.97 6.88 -2.32
CA ALA A 84 -27.62 5.81 -1.55
C ALA A 84 -26.66 4.74 -0.96
N PRO A 85 -26.85 4.34 0.32
CA PRO A 85 -25.84 3.60 1.06
C PRO A 85 -25.62 2.21 0.48
N ALA A 86 -24.39 1.93 0.08
CA ALA A 86 -23.92 0.59 -0.21
C ALA A 86 -23.45 -0.08 1.09
N GLU A 87 -23.58 -1.40 1.19
CA GLU A 87 -23.14 -2.13 2.38
C GLU A 87 -21.61 -2.01 2.54
N PRO A 88 -21.10 -1.66 3.73
CA PRO A 88 -19.66 -1.60 3.96
C PRO A 88 -19.04 -2.98 3.81
N PHE A 89 -17.89 -3.06 3.14
CA PHE A 89 -17.17 -4.31 2.94
C PHE A 89 -15.70 -4.18 3.29
N ARG A 90 -15.07 -5.29 3.66
CA ARG A 90 -13.62 -5.33 3.91
C ARG A 90 -12.89 -5.62 2.61
N ALA A 91 -11.82 -4.89 2.37
CA ALA A 91 -10.92 -5.13 1.24
C ALA A 91 -9.48 -4.75 1.60
N PHE A 92 -8.55 -5.29 0.82
CA PHE A 92 -7.18 -4.81 0.80
C PHE A 92 -7.04 -3.69 -0.22
N VAL A 93 -6.51 -2.56 0.23
CA VAL A 93 -6.12 -1.43 -0.62
C VAL A 93 -4.65 -1.58 -0.94
N THR A 94 -4.31 -1.56 -2.23
CA THR A 94 -3.00 -2.00 -2.73
C THR A 94 -2.23 -0.89 -3.46
N HIS A 95 -2.91 0.13 -4.00
CA HIS A 95 -2.30 1.18 -4.82
C HIS A 95 -2.10 2.48 -4.03
N THR A 96 -1.01 3.19 -4.33
CA THR A 96 -0.63 4.42 -3.63
C THR A 96 -1.55 5.61 -3.94
N ASP A 97 -2.18 5.63 -5.11
CA ASP A 97 -3.12 6.65 -5.57
C ASP A 97 -4.59 6.34 -5.18
N ASN A 98 -4.79 5.58 -4.10
CA ASN A 98 -6.12 5.25 -3.62
C ASN A 98 -6.86 6.48 -3.07
N VAL A 99 -8.18 6.51 -3.29
CA VAL A 99 -9.04 7.64 -2.93
C VAL A 99 -9.19 7.84 -1.41
N TRP A 100 -8.89 6.81 -0.60
CA TRP A 100 -9.05 6.86 0.86
C TRP A 100 -7.81 7.41 1.58
N GLY A 101 -6.70 7.65 0.88
CA GLY A 101 -5.46 8.13 1.48
C GLY A 101 -4.79 7.10 2.40
N TYR A 102 -5.09 5.82 2.23
CA TYR A 102 -4.45 4.76 3.01
C TYR A 102 -3.01 4.50 2.53
N PRO A 103 -2.07 4.18 3.44
CA PRO A 103 -0.74 3.75 3.04
C PRO A 103 -0.83 2.44 2.27
N ALA A 104 -0.51 2.49 0.98
CA ALA A 104 -0.56 1.34 0.10
C ALA A 104 0.47 1.47 -1.02
N LYS A 105 0.99 0.35 -1.50
CA LYS A 105 2.01 0.27 -2.54
C LYS A 105 2.09 -1.15 -3.10
N ASP A 106 1.90 -1.28 -4.41
CA ASP A 106 2.15 -2.50 -5.17
C ASP A 106 3.36 -2.31 -6.08
N ARG A 107 4.47 -3.02 -5.82
CA ARG A 107 5.65 -3.02 -6.70
C ARG A 107 5.61 -4.19 -7.68
N SER A 108 4.82 -5.22 -7.38
CA SER A 108 4.60 -6.35 -8.26
C SER A 108 3.90 -5.94 -9.57
N GLY A 109 3.04 -4.92 -9.52
CA GLY A 109 2.22 -4.45 -10.64
C GLY A 109 1.21 -5.51 -11.10
N ARG A 110 0.73 -6.33 -10.17
CA ARG A 110 -0.17 -7.47 -10.42
C ARG A 110 -1.49 -7.34 -9.68
N LEU A 111 -1.55 -6.50 -8.66
CA LEU A 111 -2.72 -6.35 -7.82
C LEU A 111 -3.67 -5.33 -8.45
N ASP A 112 -4.96 -5.59 -8.30
CA ASP A 112 -6.00 -4.60 -8.59
C ASP A 112 -6.05 -3.59 -7.44
N ALA A 113 -6.62 -2.39 -7.68
CA ALA A 113 -6.68 -1.32 -6.68
C ALA A 113 -7.32 -1.77 -5.35
N LEU A 114 -8.29 -2.70 -5.45
CA LEU A 114 -8.91 -3.40 -4.36
C LEU A 114 -8.78 -4.91 -4.55
N GLU A 115 -8.35 -5.61 -3.52
CA GLU A 115 -8.33 -7.07 -3.47
C GLU A 115 -9.26 -7.59 -2.37
N GLU A 116 -9.76 -8.81 -2.56
CA GLU A 116 -10.50 -9.53 -1.51
C GLU A 116 -9.65 -9.62 -0.23
N PRO A 117 -10.24 -9.52 0.98
CA PRO A 117 -9.53 -9.58 2.25
C PRO A 117 -9.04 -11.01 2.60
N HIS A 118 -8.31 -11.63 1.67
CA HIS A 118 -7.79 -12.99 1.76
C HIS A 118 -6.27 -13.01 1.50
N LEU A 119 -5.49 -13.02 2.58
CA LEU A 119 -4.03 -12.89 2.52
C LEU A 119 -3.36 -13.96 1.62
N GLY A 120 -3.82 -15.21 1.67
CA GLY A 120 -3.28 -16.28 0.82
C GLY A 120 -3.44 -16.04 -0.68
N LYS A 121 -4.60 -15.50 -1.13
CA LYS A 121 -4.86 -15.17 -2.53
C LYS A 121 -4.01 -13.97 -2.96
N LEU A 122 -3.89 -12.96 -2.09
CA LEU A 122 -3.05 -11.80 -2.30
C LEU A 122 -1.60 -12.20 -2.55
N ILE A 123 -1.00 -12.98 -1.63
CA ILE A 123 0.39 -13.45 -1.74
C ILE A 123 0.58 -14.29 -3.02
N ALA A 124 -0.36 -15.18 -3.33
CA ALA A 124 -0.30 -16.00 -4.55
C ALA A 124 -0.33 -15.14 -5.82
N LYS A 125 -1.16 -14.09 -5.86
CA LYS A 125 -1.25 -13.15 -6.98
C LYS A 125 0.02 -12.32 -7.12
N THR A 126 0.58 -11.82 -6.01
CA THR A 126 1.87 -11.10 -6.00
C THR A 126 3.03 -11.97 -6.50
N ALA A 127 3.07 -13.24 -6.10
CA ALA A 127 4.13 -14.18 -6.47
C ALA A 127 3.99 -14.77 -7.89
N ALA A 128 2.85 -14.57 -8.55
CA ALA A 128 2.60 -15.13 -9.88
C ALA A 128 3.57 -14.58 -10.95
N PRO A 129 3.77 -15.28 -12.08
CA PRO A 129 4.49 -14.73 -13.23
C PRO A 129 3.84 -13.42 -13.70
N ARG A 130 4.65 -12.41 -14.07
CA ARG A 130 4.13 -11.11 -14.52
C ARG A 130 3.24 -11.31 -15.76
N LYS A 131 1.98 -10.89 -15.68
CA LYS A 131 1.10 -10.84 -16.85
C LYS A 131 1.73 -9.88 -17.87
N PRO A 132 1.95 -10.29 -19.13
CA PRO A 132 2.49 -9.38 -20.13
C PRO A 132 1.54 -8.18 -20.25
N VAL A 133 2.07 -6.98 -20.04
CA VAL A 133 1.36 -5.74 -20.30
C VAL A 133 1.19 -5.66 -21.82
N PRO A 134 -0.05 -5.60 -22.36
CA PRO A 134 -0.23 -5.35 -23.78
C PRO A 134 0.46 -4.03 -24.12
N LEU A 135 1.36 -4.02 -25.10
CA LEU A 135 1.93 -2.78 -25.62
C LEU A 135 0.78 -1.90 -26.11
N ALA A 136 0.50 -0.83 -25.37
CA ALA A 136 -0.41 0.20 -25.81
C ALA A 136 0.23 0.94 -27.00
N GLY A 137 -0.38 0.81 -28.18
CA GLY A 137 -0.11 1.70 -29.31
C GLY A 137 0.78 1.14 -30.43
N ALA A 138 0.34 0.08 -31.11
CA ALA A 138 0.63 -0.04 -32.54
C ALA A 138 -0.39 0.83 -33.29
N THR A 139 -0.17 2.15 -33.31
CA THR A 139 -0.91 3.07 -34.18
C THR A 139 -0.64 2.65 -35.63
N THR A 140 -1.64 2.04 -36.25
CA THR A 140 -1.67 1.84 -37.70
C THR A 140 -1.62 3.22 -38.33
N GLN A 141 -0.49 3.59 -38.93
CA GLN A 141 -0.42 4.83 -39.71
C GLN A 141 -1.39 4.68 -40.90
N PRO A 142 -2.28 5.66 -41.16
CA PRO A 142 -3.11 5.60 -42.35
C PRO A 142 -2.23 5.83 -43.57
N ASN A 143 -2.22 4.83 -44.45
CA ASN A 143 -1.52 4.86 -45.72
C ASN A 143 -2.27 5.83 -46.65
N PHE A 144 -1.74 7.05 -46.84
CA PHE A 144 -2.22 7.95 -47.88
C PHE A 144 -1.58 7.51 -49.21
N SER A 145 -2.38 6.87 -50.05
CA SER A 145 -2.11 6.67 -51.48
C SER A 145 -2.51 7.90 -52.28
#